data_AF-G9YFV5-F1
#
_entry.id   AF-G9YFV5-F1
#
_cell.length_a   1.000
_cell.length_b   1.000
_cell.length_c   1.000
_cell.angle_alpha   90.00
_cell.angle_beta   90.00
_cell.angle_gamma   90.00
#
_symmetry.space_group_name_H-M   'P 1'
#
loop_
_entity.id
_entity.type
_entity.pdbx_description
1 polymer ?
#
loop_
_entity_poly.entity_id
_entity_poly.type
_entity_poly.pdbx_seq_one_letter_code
_entity_poly.pdbx_strand_id
1 'polypeptide(L)'
;MIIYIKRRQYYMLKKNMLYIGIIFLLIGLATVFLNPDQQQANLEIARHATNAQAAAQAISANNQRETLIHIVGMFITGLGLAMTIGGFIVRKQNKN
;
A
#
# COMPACT_ATOMS: atom_id res chain seq x y z
N MET A 1 18.37 28.91 16.35
CA MET A 1 17.34 28.88 15.28
C MET A 1 16.99 27.47 14.77
N ILE A 2 17.96 26.62 14.44
CA ILE A 2 17.76 25.25 13.90
C ILE A 2 16.92 24.34 14.82
N ILE A 3 17.15 24.38 16.14
CA ILE A 3 16.42 23.59 17.14
C ILE A 3 14.91 23.90 17.12
N TYR A 4 14.56 25.18 16.94
CA TYR A 4 13.17 25.64 16.93
C TYR A 4 12.41 25.13 15.70
N ILE A 5 13.08 25.10 14.55
CA ILE A 5 12.53 24.57 13.29
C ILE A 5 12.28 23.06 13.41
N LYS A 6 13.25 22.30 13.95
CA LYS A 6 13.05 20.86 14.20
C LYS A 6 11.87 20.62 15.15
N ARG A 7 11.77 21.36 16.25
CA ARG A 7 10.68 21.20 17.23
C ARG A 7 9.30 21.46 16.60
N ARG A 8 9.18 22.48 15.75
CA ARG A 8 7.94 22.81 15.01
C ARG A 8 7.55 21.71 14.01
N GLN A 9 8.51 21.18 13.28
CA GLN A 9 8.29 20.07 12.32
C GLN A 9 7.74 18.82 13.03
N TYR A 10 8.35 18.40 14.14
CA TYR A 10 7.87 17.25 14.92
C TYR A 10 6.44 17.44 15.45
N TYR A 11 6.10 18.67 15.85
CA TYR A 11 4.76 18.97 16.35
C TYR A 11 3.69 18.87 15.24
N MET A 12 3.99 19.39 14.06
CA MET A 12 3.11 19.27 12.88
C MET A 12 2.96 17.81 12.43
N LEU A 13 4.05 17.04 12.45
CA LEU A 13 4.03 15.62 12.11
C LEU A 13 3.12 14.83 13.07
N LYS A 14 3.27 15.03 14.39
CA LYS A 14 2.42 14.38 15.41
C LYS A 14 0.94 14.74 15.25
N LYS A 15 0.63 16.02 14.99
CA LYS A 15 -0.75 16.49 14.79
C LYS A 15 -1.42 15.83 13.59
N ASN A 16 -0.65 15.59 12.52
CA ASN A 16 -1.18 15.09 11.25
C ASN A 16 -1.07 13.56 11.10
N MET A 17 -0.33 12.87 11.98
CA MET A 17 -0.03 11.44 11.89
C MET A 17 -1.27 10.55 11.74
N LEU A 18 -2.35 10.85 12.46
CA LEU A 18 -3.61 10.11 12.34
C LEU A 18 -4.21 10.22 10.93
N TYR A 19 -4.24 11.43 10.36
CA TYR A 19 -4.79 11.65 9.02
C TYR A 19 -3.91 11.01 7.94
N ILE A 20 -2.59 11.09 8.10
CA ILE A 20 -1.63 10.42 7.21
C ILE A 20 -1.85 8.90 7.26
N GLY A 21 -2.01 8.33 8.46
CA GLY A 21 -2.31 6.91 8.64
C GLY A 21 -3.58 6.47 7.93
N ILE A 22 -4.68 7.23 8.08
CA ILE A 22 -5.96 6.93 7.43
C ILE A 22 -5.83 6.96 5.90
N ILE A 23 -5.12 7.96 5.36
CA ILE A 23 -4.91 8.06 3.90
C ILE A 23 -4.14 6.85 3.38
N PHE A 24 -3.04 6.47 4.04
CA PHE A 24 -2.25 5.29 3.66
C PHE A 24 -3.07 4.01 3.78
N LEU A 25 -3.90 3.89 4.82
CA LEU A 25 -4.77 2.74 5.00
C LEU A 25 -5.77 2.61 3.84
N LEU A 26 -6.42 3.71 3.44
CA LEU A 26 -7.36 3.71 2.32
C LEU A 26 -6.69 3.34 0.99
N ILE A 27 -5.49 3.91 0.73
CA ILE A 27 -4.72 3.59 -0.48
C ILE A 27 -4.32 2.10 -0.49
N GLY A 28 -3.79 1.60 0.63
CA GLY A 28 -3.39 0.21 0.75
C GLY A 28 -4.57 -0.76 0.56
N LEU A 29 -5.70 -0.49 1.21
CA LEU A 29 -6.91 -1.30 1.04
C LEU A 29 -7.41 -1.26 -0.41
N ALA A 30 -7.40 -0.10 -1.07
CA ALA A 30 -7.79 0.00 -2.47
C ALA A 30 -6.95 -0.91 -3.37
N THR A 31 -5.62 -0.97 -3.16
CA THR A 31 -4.75 -1.88 -3.94
C THR A 31 -5.05 -3.36 -3.71
N VAL A 32 -5.52 -3.74 -2.52
CA VAL A 32 -5.86 -5.14 -2.21
C VAL A 32 -7.24 -5.52 -2.75
N PHE A 33 -8.22 -4.62 -2.64
CA PHE A 33 -9.62 -4.92 -2.97
C PHE A 33 -10.01 -4.63 -4.43
N LEU A 34 -9.28 -3.77 -5.13
CA LEU A 34 -9.55 -3.46 -6.54
C LEU A 34 -8.75 -4.34 -7.51
N ASN A 35 -8.15 -5.44 -7.03
CA ASN A 35 -7.29 -6.26 -7.87
C ASN A 35 -8.14 -7.06 -8.90
N PRO A 36 -7.77 -7.03 -10.19
CA PRO A 36 -8.54 -7.70 -11.24
C PRO A 36 -8.45 -9.22 -11.14
N ASP A 37 -9.44 -9.91 -11.73
CA ASP A 37 -9.49 -11.37 -11.78
C ASP A 37 -8.34 -11.93 -12.63
N GLN A 38 -7.34 -12.48 -11.95
CA GLN A 38 -6.11 -13.00 -12.55
C GLN A 38 -6.34 -14.24 -13.40
N GLN A 39 -7.38 -15.02 -13.09
CA GLN A 39 -7.69 -16.20 -13.88
C GLN A 39 -8.15 -15.80 -15.27
N GLN A 40 -8.89 -14.69 -15.38
CA GLN A 40 -9.31 -14.14 -16.67
C GLN A 40 -8.11 -13.58 -17.44
N ALA A 41 -7.25 -12.78 -16.79
CA ALA A 41 -6.04 -12.24 -17.43
C ALA A 41 -5.11 -13.34 -17.94
N ASN A 42 -4.86 -14.37 -17.13
CA ASN A 42 -4.00 -15.49 -17.51
C ASN A 42 -4.64 -16.38 -18.60
N LEU A 43 -5.97 -16.51 -18.62
CA LEU A 43 -6.70 -17.21 -19.69
C LEU A 43 -6.58 -16.47 -21.03
N GLU A 44 -6.66 -15.14 -21.00
CA GLU A 44 -6.48 -14.30 -22.19
C GLU A 44 -5.05 -14.40 -22.73
N ILE A 45 -4.03 -14.33 -21.85
CA ILE A 45 -2.63 -14.55 -22.24
C ILE A 45 -2.43 -15.93 -22.89
N ALA A 46 -3.03 -16.98 -22.32
CA ALA A 46 -2.93 -18.33 -22.87
C ALA A 46 -3.59 -18.45 -24.26
N ARG A 47 -4.71 -17.78 -24.48
CA ARG A 47 -5.44 -17.77 -25.77
C ARG A 47 -4.66 -17.08 -26.89
N HIS A 48 -3.85 -16.07 -26.57
CA HIS A 48 -3.07 -15.31 -27.55
C HIS A 48 -1.63 -15.80 -27.73
N ALA A 49 -1.19 -16.79 -26.95
CA ALA A 49 0.15 -17.32 -27.04
C ALA A 49 0.33 -18.25 -28.25
N THR A 50 1.49 -18.14 -28.91
CA THR A 50 1.84 -18.97 -30.07
C THR A 50 2.19 -20.41 -29.70
N ASN A 51 2.58 -20.66 -28.45
CA ASN A 51 2.86 -21.98 -27.91
C ASN A 51 2.77 -21.99 -26.37
N ALA A 52 2.78 -23.19 -25.79
CA ALA A 52 2.66 -23.38 -24.34
C ALA A 52 3.81 -22.75 -23.54
N GLN A 53 5.03 -22.71 -24.09
CA GLN A 53 6.19 -22.10 -23.41
C GLN A 53 6.07 -20.58 -23.35
N ALA A 54 5.64 -19.95 -24.44
CA ALA A 54 5.38 -18.51 -24.52
C ALA A 54 4.23 -18.12 -23.57
N ALA A 55 3.17 -18.92 -23.50
CA ALA A 55 2.09 -18.73 -22.54
C ALA A 55 2.60 -18.77 -21.09
N ALA A 56 3.38 -19.79 -20.74
CA ALA A 56 3.92 -19.96 -19.39
C ALA A 56 4.83 -18.80 -18.97
N GLN A 57 5.69 -18.30 -19.88
CA GLN A 57 6.53 -17.13 -19.61
C GLN A 57 5.70 -15.86 -19.38
N ALA A 58 4.70 -15.60 -20.23
CA ALA A 58 3.85 -14.42 -20.11
C ALA A 58 2.97 -14.46 -18.84
N ILE A 59 2.41 -15.62 -18.50
CA ILE A 59 1.65 -15.83 -17.25
C ILE A 59 2.55 -15.63 -16.03
N SER A 60 3.76 -16.19 -16.03
CA SER A 60 4.72 -16.02 -14.94
C SER A 60 5.08 -14.55 -14.71
N ALA A 61 5.36 -13.81 -15.79
CA ALA A 61 5.64 -12.38 -15.72
C ALA A 61 4.43 -11.59 -15.19
N ASN A 62 3.20 -11.95 -15.61
CA ASN A 62 1.98 -11.34 -15.09
C ASN A 62 1.83 -11.58 -13.58
N ASN A 63 1.96 -12.83 -13.13
CA ASN A 63 1.85 -13.20 -11.72
C ASN A 63 2.94 -12.53 -10.87
N GLN A 64 4.16 -12.36 -11.39
CA GLN A 64 5.25 -11.69 -10.67
C GLN A 64 4.95 -10.20 -10.47
N ARG A 65 4.48 -9.51 -11.52
CA ARG A 65 4.07 -8.11 -11.44
C ARG A 65 2.93 -7.93 -10.43
N GLU A 66 1.93 -8.79 -10.49
CA GLU A 66 0.82 -8.78 -9.55
C GLU A 66 1.28 -9.00 -8.11
N THR A 67 2.14 -10.00 -7.89
CA THR A 67 2.72 -10.28 -6.57
C THR A 67 3.41 -9.05 -6.00
N LEU A 68 4.17 -8.32 -6.82
CA LEU A 68 4.81 -7.06 -6.40
C LEU A 68 3.79 -5.99 -6.02
N ILE A 69 2.72 -5.81 -6.80
CA ILE A 69 1.65 -4.86 -6.48
C ILE A 69 0.99 -5.24 -5.15
N HIS A 70 0.71 -6.54 -4.94
CA HIS A 70 0.15 -7.05 -3.70
C HIS A 70 1.07 -6.81 -2.50
N ILE A 71 2.36 -7.09 -2.63
CA ILE A 71 3.35 -6.86 -1.56
C ILE A 71 3.39 -5.38 -1.19
N VAL A 72 3.45 -4.49 -2.19
CA VAL A 72 3.46 -3.04 -1.97
C VAL A 72 2.14 -2.59 -1.30
N GLY A 73 1.01 -3.11 -1.77
CA GLY A 73 -0.31 -2.81 -1.21
C GLY A 73 -0.44 -3.25 0.25
N MET A 74 -0.01 -4.46 0.58
CA MET A 74 0.00 -4.98 1.96
C MET A 74 0.94 -4.18 2.85
N PHE A 75 2.12 -3.80 2.35
CA PHE A 75 3.06 -2.96 3.09
C PHE A 75 2.47 -1.58 3.40
N ILE A 76 1.87 -0.91 2.41
CA ILE A 76 1.19 0.39 2.60
C ILE A 76 0.03 0.26 3.58
N THR A 77 -0.74 -0.82 3.49
CA THR A 77 -1.86 -1.10 4.42
C THR A 77 -1.35 -1.25 5.85
N GLY A 78 -0.31 -2.05 6.07
CA GLY A 78 0.30 -2.24 7.38
C GLY A 78 0.86 -0.95 7.97
N LEU A 79 1.55 -0.13 7.15
CA LEU A 79 2.01 1.20 7.56
C LEU A 79 0.85 2.13 7.92
N GLY A 80 -0.19 2.17 7.09
CA GLY A 80 -1.39 2.99 7.34
C GLY A 80 -2.07 2.62 8.66
N LEU A 81 -2.18 1.33 8.95
CA LEU A 81 -2.77 0.81 10.17
C LEU A 81 -1.93 1.19 11.40
N ALA A 82 -0.61 0.97 11.35
CA ALA A 82 0.30 1.35 12.42
C ALA A 82 0.28 2.86 12.71
N MET A 83 0.32 3.69 11.66
CA MET A 83 0.25 5.15 11.78
C MET A 83 -1.10 5.63 12.31
N THR A 84 -2.21 4.98 11.94
CA THR A 84 -3.55 5.31 12.44
C THR A 84 -3.64 5.06 13.95
N ILE A 85 -3.22 3.87 14.41
CA ILE A 85 -3.21 3.52 15.84
C ILE A 85 -2.26 4.43 16.61
N GLY A 86 -1.03 4.61 16.14
CA GLY A 86 -0.06 5.50 16.77
C GLY A 86 -0.55 6.95 16.83
N GLY A 87 -1.17 7.44 15.75
CA GLY A 87 -1.75 8.77 15.65
C GLY A 87 -2.88 8.98 16.65
N PHE A 88 -3.72 7.97 16.85
CA PHE A 88 -4.79 7.99 17.84
C PHE A 88 -4.24 8.09 19.27
N ILE A 89 -3.23 7.26 19.61
CA ILE A 89 -2.58 7.28 20.93
C ILE A 89 -1.96 8.65 21.22
N VAL A 90 -1.17 9.19 20.28
CA VAL A 90 -0.53 10.52 20.41
C VAL A 90 -1.58 11.62 20.59
N ARG A 91 -2.69 11.57 19.84
CA ARG A 91 -3.77 12.56 19.96
C ARG A 91 -4.48 12.48 21.31
N LYS A 92 -4.63 11.29 21.88
CA LYS A 92 -5.20 11.10 23.22
C LYS A 92 -4.26 11.62 24.31
N GLN A 93 -2.96 11.34 24.21
CA GLN A 93 -1.95 11.86 25.15
C GLN A 93 -1.85 13.39 25.15
N ASN A 94 -2.02 14.04 23.99
CA ASN A 94 -2.02 15.50 23.90
C ASN A 94 -3.30 16.18 24.42
N LYS A 95 -4.37 15.43 24.69
CA LYS A 95 -5.64 15.96 25.21
C LYS A 95 -5.76 15.85 26.73
N ASN A 96 -4.93 15.02 27.36
CA ASN A 96 -4.79 14.89 28.82
C ASN A 96 -3.65 15.78 29.31
#